data_AF-A0A2N2AEL7-F1
#
_entry.id   AF-A0A2N2AEL7-F1
#
_cell.length_a   1.000
_cell.length_b   1.000
_cell.length_c   1.000
_cell.angle_alpha   90.00
_cell.angle_beta   90.00
_cell.angle_gamma   90.00
#
_symmetry.space_group_name_H-M   'P 1'
#
loop_
_entity.id
_entity.type
_entity.pdbx_description
1 polymer ?
#
loop_
_entity_poly.entity_id
_entity_poly.type
_entity_poly.pdbx_seq_one_letter_code
_entity_poly.pdbx_strand_id
1 'polypeptide(L)'
;MVDNALIEVDELRSSYEYDAEEMGAVPPYLNTMEQMLKALRVSMADGSYEFGKADLPFMDMVNRFRSRIPFADLLAMINKTHKEGLDTESE
;
A
#
# COMPACT_ATOMS: atom_id res chain seq x y z
N MET A 1 -0.80 -9.32 4.04
CA MET A 1 -1.50 -8.20 3.36
C MET A 1 -0.56 -7.05 3.06
N VAL A 2 0.07 -6.44 4.08
CA VAL A 2 1.04 -5.34 3.85
C VAL A 2 2.27 -5.81 3.05
N ASP A 3 2.78 -7.02 3.32
CA ASP A 3 3.88 -7.60 2.53
C ASP A 3 3.52 -7.75 1.04
N ASN A 4 2.29 -8.19 0.72
CA ASN A 4 1.82 -8.28 -0.66
C ASN A 4 1.79 -6.89 -1.31
N ALA A 5 1.33 -5.85 -0.60
CA ALA A 5 1.33 -4.49 -1.15
C ALA A 5 2.75 -3.97 -1.42
N LEU A 6 3.76 -4.38 -0.65
CA LEU A 6 5.15 -4.06 -0.93
C LEU A 6 5.67 -4.75 -2.20
N ILE A 7 5.29 -6.02 -2.42
CA ILE A 7 5.62 -6.76 -3.64
C ILE A 7 4.99 -6.08 -4.86
N GLU A 8 3.71 -5.76 -4.79
CA GLU A 8 2.97 -5.11 -5.89
C GLU A 8 3.55 -3.73 -6.26
N VAL A 9 4.05 -2.96 -5.28
CA VAL A 9 4.75 -1.69 -5.54
C VAL A 9 6.08 -1.91 -6.26
N ASP A 10 6.82 -2.95 -5.88
CA ASP A 10 8.09 -3.32 -6.51
C ASP A 10 7.89 -3.84 -7.93
N GLU A 11 6.86 -4.67 -8.16
CA GLU A 11 6.49 -5.18 -9.48
C GLU A 11 6.02 -4.05 -10.42
N LEU A 12 5.20 -3.12 -9.92
CA LEU A 12 4.80 -1.95 -10.69
C LEU A 12 5.99 -1.07 -11.04
N ARG A 13 6.91 -0.83 -10.11
CA ARG A 13 8.15 -0.08 -10.38
C ARG A 13 8.98 -0.77 -11.46
N SER A 14 9.21 -2.07 -11.30
CA SER A 14 9.95 -2.89 -12.25
C SER A 14 9.32 -2.83 -13.65
N SER A 15 7.98 -2.75 -13.74
CA SER A 15 7.27 -2.59 -15.01
C SER A 15 7.60 -1.26 -15.69
N TYR A 16 7.60 -0.13 -14.95
CA TYR A 16 8.03 1.17 -15.49
C TYR A 16 9.52 1.19 -15.88
N GLU A 17 10.38 0.48 -15.15
CA GLU A 17 11.82 0.43 -15.45
C GLU A 17 12.13 -0.44 -16.67
N TYR A 18 11.40 -1.55 -16.83
CA TYR A 18 11.56 -2.45 -17.95
C TYR A 18 10.99 -1.88 -19.24
N ASP A 19 9.84 -1.20 -19.16
CA ASP A 19 9.14 -0.61 -20.28
C ASP A 19 9.12 0.93 -20.20
N ALA A 20 10.29 1.51 -19.97
CA ALA A 20 10.44 2.96 -19.82
C ALA A 20 10.12 3.72 -21.12
N GLU A 21 10.21 3.07 -22.28
CA GLU A 21 9.88 3.65 -23.58
C GLU A 21 8.36 3.85 -23.77
N GLU A 22 7.53 2.90 -23.31
CA GLU A 22 6.07 2.97 -23.41
C GLU A 22 5.42 3.63 -22.18
N MET A 23 5.88 3.28 -20.98
CA MET A 23 5.28 3.75 -19.72
C MET A 23 5.86 5.06 -19.19
N GLY A 24 7.04 5.45 -19.67
CA GLY A 24 7.76 6.63 -19.21
C GLY A 24 8.45 6.44 -17.85
N ALA A 25 8.80 7.54 -17.20
CA ALA A 25 9.53 7.52 -15.93
C ALA A 25 8.67 6.98 -14.77
N VAL A 26 9.32 6.25 -13.85
CA VAL A 26 8.72 5.78 -12.59
C VAL A 26 8.04 6.94 -11.85
N PRO A 27 6.74 6.85 -11.58
CA PRO A 27 6.04 7.92 -10.88
C PRO A 27 6.59 8.16 -9.46
N PRO A 28 6.87 9.41 -9.06
CA PRO A 28 7.43 9.72 -7.73
C PRO A 28 6.58 9.22 -6.56
N TYR A 29 5.27 9.11 -6.76
CA TYR A 29 4.34 8.64 -5.75
C TYR A 29 4.60 7.18 -5.34
N LEU A 30 5.20 6.35 -6.21
CA LEU A 30 5.53 4.96 -5.88
C LEU A 30 6.58 4.86 -4.79
N ASN A 31 7.58 5.75 -4.80
CA ASN A 31 8.59 5.80 -3.74
C ASN A 31 7.98 6.20 -2.39
N THR A 32 7.11 7.21 -2.38
CA THR A 32 6.42 7.63 -1.16
C THR A 32 5.49 6.53 -0.65
N MET A 33 4.73 5.87 -1.53
CA MET A 33 3.87 4.74 -1.17
C MET A 33 4.65 3.60 -0.54
N GLU A 34 5.77 3.22 -1.14
CA GLU A 34 6.66 2.18 -0.63
C GLU A 34 7.16 2.50 0.79
N GLN A 35 7.62 3.73 1.03
CA GLN A 35 8.10 4.16 2.34
C GLN A 35 7.00 4.09 3.40
N MET A 36 5.77 4.49 3.06
CA MET A 36 4.63 4.44 3.99
C MET A 36 4.23 3.00 4.30
N LEU A 37 4.23 2.11 3.32
CA LEU A 37 3.96 0.68 3.52
C LEU A 37 5.07 0.00 4.34
N LYS A 38 6.34 0.36 4.11
CA LYS A 38 7.47 -0.13 4.92
C LYS A 38 7.36 0.32 6.38
N ALA A 39 7.03 1.59 6.61
CA ALA A 39 6.82 2.10 7.96
C ALA A 39 5.67 1.37 8.68
N LEU A 40 4.55 1.18 8.00
CA LEU A 40 3.44 0.38 8.51
C LEU A 40 3.88 -1.05 8.83
N ARG A 41 4.63 -1.70 7.93
CA ARG A 41 5.12 -3.06 8.13
C ARG A 41 6.07 -3.18 9.33
N VAL A 42 6.94 -2.19 9.53
CA VAL A 42 7.84 -2.11 10.69
C VAL A 42 7.04 -1.97 11.98
N SER A 43 6.05 -1.07 12.03
CA SER A 43 5.19 -0.93 13.22
C SER A 43 4.43 -2.23 13.56
N MET A 44 4.04 -3.00 12.54
CA MET A 44 3.41 -4.31 12.75
C MET A 44 4.42 -5.34 13.27
N ALA A 45 5.68 -5.25 12.86
CA ALA A 45 6.73 -6.19 13.27
C ALA A 45 7.26 -5.91 14.69
N ASP A 46 7.35 -4.64 15.08
CA ASP A 46 7.84 -4.22 16.40
C ASP A 46 6.73 -4.16 17.47
N GLY A 47 5.47 -4.38 17.07
CA GLY A 47 4.31 -4.41 17.96
C GLY A 47 3.78 -3.02 18.36
N SER A 48 4.30 -1.94 17.77
CA SER A 48 3.80 -0.57 18.00
C SER A 48 2.57 -0.21 17.15
N TYR A 49 2.20 -1.05 16.19
CA TYR A 49 1.03 -0.84 15.35
C TYR A 49 -0.27 -0.98 16.14
N GLU A 50 -1.12 0.05 16.05
CA GLU A 50 -2.47 0.05 16.60
C GLU A 50 -3.51 0.21 15.48
N PHE A 51 -4.61 -0.53 15.60
CA PHE A 51 -5.78 -0.30 14.77
C PHE A 51 -6.38 1.09 15.09
N GLY A 52 -6.89 1.75 14.06
CA GLY A 52 -7.37 3.13 14.15
C GLY A 52 -8.79 3.27 13.63
N LYS A 53 -9.32 4.50 13.60
CA LYS A 53 -10.60 4.82 12.90
C LYS A 53 -10.40 5.75 11.71
N ALA A 54 -9.24 6.39 11.64
CA ALA A 54 -8.85 7.24 10.53
C ALA A 54 -8.36 6.37 9.37
N ASP A 55 -8.37 6.93 8.17
CA ASP A 55 -7.71 6.28 7.05
C ASP A 55 -6.19 6.31 7.25
N LEU A 56 -5.51 5.27 6.78
CA LEU A 56 -4.06 5.22 6.72
C LEU A 56 -3.55 6.38 5.85
N PRO A 57 -2.42 7.03 6.20
CA PRO A 57 -1.98 8.24 5.51
C PRO A 57 -1.75 8.07 4.00
N PHE A 58 -1.50 6.86 3.51
CA PHE A 58 -1.32 6.61 2.07
C PHE A 58 -2.64 6.66 1.28
N MET A 59 -3.80 6.63 1.94
CA MET A 59 -5.10 6.59 1.26
C MET A 59 -5.40 7.85 0.44
N ASP A 60 -4.91 9.02 0.84
CA ASP A 60 -5.03 10.25 0.05
C ASP A 60 -4.41 10.07 -1.35
N MET A 61 -3.26 9.41 -1.41
CA MET A 61 -2.55 9.11 -2.64
C MET A 61 -3.27 8.02 -3.46
N VAL A 62 -3.74 6.97 -2.80
CA VAL A 62 -4.50 5.89 -3.44
C VAL A 62 -5.77 6.43 -4.09
N ASN A 63 -6.51 7.28 -3.40
CA ASN A 63 -7.74 7.89 -3.93
C ASN A 63 -7.45 8.80 -5.13
N ARG A 64 -6.34 9.54 -5.10
CA ARG A 64 -5.93 10.42 -6.20
C ARG A 64 -5.47 9.65 -7.45
N PHE A 65 -4.78 8.53 -7.27
CA PHE A 65 -4.16 7.78 -8.36
C PHE A 65 -4.79 6.39 -8.58
N ARG A 66 -6.02 6.18 -8.10
CA ARG A 66 -6.68 4.86 -8.10
C ARG A 66 -6.64 4.16 -9.44
N SER A 67 -6.93 4.88 -10.53
CA SER A 67 -6.94 4.32 -11.90
C SER A 67 -5.55 3.95 -12.44
N ARG A 68 -4.47 4.38 -11.78
CA ARG A 68 -3.07 4.11 -12.15
C ARG A 68 -2.39 3.10 -11.22
N ILE A 69 -3.09 2.61 -10.20
CA ILE A 69 -2.56 1.65 -9.23
C ILE A 69 -3.36 0.35 -9.42
N PRO A 70 -2.79 -0.68 -10.09
CA PRO A 70 -3.50 -1.91 -10.40
C PRO A 70 -3.91 -2.71 -9.16
N PHE A 71 -3.25 -2.48 -8.03
CA PHE A 71 -3.52 -3.09 -6.73
C PHE A 71 -4.22 -2.12 -5.74
N ALA A 72 -4.94 -1.11 -6.23
CA ALA A 72 -5.61 -0.13 -5.36
C ALA A 72 -6.62 -0.77 -4.39
N ASP A 73 -7.27 -1.87 -4.80
CA ASP A 73 -8.21 -2.60 -3.95
C ASP A 73 -7.51 -3.31 -2.78
N LEU A 74 -6.27 -3.78 -2.96
CA LEU A 74 -5.46 -4.33 -1.87
C LEU A 74 -5.15 -3.26 -0.82
N LEU A 75 -4.80 -2.05 -1.25
CA LEU A 75 -4.55 -0.91 -0.34
C LEU A 75 -5.81 -0.49 0.40
N ALA A 76 -6.96 -0.47 -0.30
CA ALA A 76 -8.25 -0.21 0.32
C ALA A 76 -8.62 -1.29 1.35
N MET A 77 -8.29 -2.55 1.08
CA MET A 77 -8.52 -3.65 2.01
C MET A 77 -7.62 -3.52 3.26
N ILE A 78 -6.34 -3.19 3.11
CA ILE A 78 -5.44 -2.91 4.23
C ILE A 78 -6.01 -1.77 5.09
N ASN A 79 -6.49 -0.69 4.47
CA ASN A 79 -7.11 0.42 5.17
C ASN A 79 -8.41 0.02 5.88
N LYS A 80 -9.24 -0.81 5.25
CA LYS A 80 -10.45 -1.35 5.87
C LYS A 80 -10.09 -2.16 7.12
N THR A 81 -9.12 -3.07 7.02
CA THR A 81 -8.62 -3.87 8.15
C THR A 81 -8.03 -2.97 9.24
N HIS A 82 -7.33 -1.89 8.89
CA HIS A 82 -6.86 -0.91 9.87
C HIS A 82 -8.01 -0.28 10.68
N LYS A 83 -9.15 -0.02 10.02
CA LYS A 83 -10.29 0.69 10.60
C LYS A 83 -11.26 -0.19 11.37
N GLU A 84 -11.46 -1.40 10.88
CA GLU A 84 -12.45 -2.34 11.40
C GLU A 84 -11.82 -3.38 12.34
N GLY A 85 -10.48 -3.45 12.36
CA GLY A 85 -9.77 -4.52 13.04
C GLY A 85 -9.68 -5.78 12.19
N LEU A 86 -8.99 -6.79 12.73
CA LEU A 86 -9.17 -8.16 12.26
C LEU A 86 -10.35 -8.72 13.05
N ASP A 87 -11.49 -8.93 12.40
CA ASP A 87 -12.53 -9.77 12.98
C ASP A 87 -11.95 -11.19 13.06
N THR A 88 -11.27 -11.49 14.16
CA THR A 88 -10.99 -12.86 14.54
C THR A 88 -12.28 -13.40 15.12
N GLU A 89 -13.22 -13.80 14.26
CA GLU A 89 -14.19 -14.81 14.67
C GLU A 89 -13.37 -16.00 15.18
N SER A 90 -13.28 -16.07 16.50
CA SER A 90 -12.68 -17.16 17.22
C SER A 90 -13.69 -18.29 17.12
N GLU A 91 -13.40 -19.30 16.30
CA GLU A 91 -14.04 -20.62 16.43
C GLU A 91 -13.36 -21.43 17.54
#